data_AF-A0A0F0C9V5-F1
#
_entry.id   AF-A0A0F0C9V5-F1
#
_cell.length_a   1.000
_cell.length_b   1.000
_cell.length_c   1.000
_cell.angle_alpha   90.00
_cell.angle_beta   90.00
_cell.angle_gamma   90.00
#
_symmetry.space_group_name_H-M   'P 1'
#
loop_
_entity.id
_entity.type
_entity.pdbx_description
1 polymer ?
#
loop_
_entity_poly.entity_id
_entity_poly.type
_entity_poly.pdbx_seq_one_letter_code
_entity_poly.pdbx_strand_id
1 'polypeptide(L)' 'MMILQDIPLGRNIQNIRMAKGMTQAEVVAQLQLKGSTMSRSTLANIESCRRNIKASDLKLLKEIFNVDYAEFFKD' A
#
# COMPACT_ATOMS: atom_id res chain seq x y z
N MET A 1 -3.36 -11.89 15.59
CA MET A 1 -4.21 -12.63 14.63
C MET A 1 -3.76 -12.24 13.23
N MET A 2 -3.47 -13.22 12.37
CA MET A 2 -3.12 -13.01 10.97
C MET A 2 -4.42 -13.00 10.14
N ILE A 3 -4.62 -12.01 9.28
CA ILE A 3 -5.73 -12.02 8.31
C ILE A 3 -5.24 -12.80 7.09
N LEU A 4 -5.93 -13.88 6.72
CA LEU A 4 -5.72 -14.54 5.42
C LEU A 4 -6.18 -13.60 4.30
N GLN A 5 -5.33 -13.36 3.30
CA GLN A 5 -5.67 -12.50 2.18
C GLN A 5 -6.37 -13.31 1.09
N ASP A 6 -7.70 -13.40 1.17
CA ASP A 6 -8.52 -13.91 0.06
C ASP A 6 -8.73 -12.84 -1.03
N ILE A 7 -8.36 -11.59 -0.75
CA ILE A 7 -8.43 -10.42 -1.64
C ILE A 7 -7.00 -10.00 -2.00
N PRO A 8 -6.69 -9.69 -3.29
CA PRO A 8 -5.34 -9.33 -3.72
C PRO A 8 -4.97 -7.88 -3.34
N LEU A 9 -4.97 -7.57 -2.03
CA LEU A 9 -4.73 -6.24 -1.46
C LEU A 9 -3.45 -5.59 -2.00
N GLY A 10 -2.37 -6.37 -2.10
CA GLY A 10 -1.10 -5.92 -2.67
C GLY A 10 -1.22 -5.45 -4.12
N ARG A 11 -1.95 -6.21 -4.94
CA ARG A 11 -2.22 -5.88 -6.35
C ARG A 11 -3.06 -4.62 -6.47
N ASN A 12 -4.07 -4.44 -5.61
CA ASN A 12 -4.89 -3.23 -5.61
C ASN A 12 -4.07 -1.99 -5.25
N ILE A 13 -3.22 -2.08 -4.23
CA ILE A 13 -2.27 -1.01 -3.88
C ILE A 13 -1.37 -0.68 -5.08
N GLN A 14 -0.84 -1.70 -5.77
CA GLN A 14 -0.03 -1.51 -6.97
C GLN A 14 -0.81 -0.79 -8.08
N ASN A 15 -2.04 -1.23 -8.35
CA ASN A 15 -2.90 -0.67 -9.39
C ASN A 15 -3.23 0.80 -9.12
N ILE A 16 -3.61 1.13 -7.89
CA ILE A 16 -3.86 2.51 -7.46
C ILE A 16 -2.59 3.35 -7.62
N ARG A 17 -1.43 2.85 -7.17
CA ARG A 17 -0.15 3.55 -7.31
C ARG A 17 0.17 3.85 -8.78
N MET A 18 0.00 2.86 -9.66
CA MET A 18 0.24 3.03 -11.09
C MET A 18 -0.74 4.00 -11.74
N ALA A 19 -2.02 3.97 -11.35
CA ALA A 19 -3.03 4.92 -11.81
C ALA A 19 -2.72 6.37 -11.38
N LYS A 20 -2.04 6.55 -10.25
CA LYS A 20 -1.54 7.86 -9.79
C LYS A 20 -0.20 8.25 -10.40
N GLY A 21 0.40 7.42 -11.25
CA GLY A 21 1.70 7.68 -11.88
C GLY A 21 2.88 7.71 -10.92
N MET A 22 2.74 7.11 -9.73
CA MET A 22 3.75 7.18 -8.68
C MET A 22 4.69 5.96 -8.72
N THR A 23 5.97 6.18 -8.46
CA THR A 23 6.96 5.15 -8.20
C THR A 23 6.84 4.63 -6.76
N GLN A 24 7.36 3.43 -6.50
CA GLN A 24 7.44 2.89 -5.13
C GLN A 24 8.28 3.80 -4.21
N ALA A 25 9.33 4.42 -4.75
CA ALA A 25 10.20 5.29 -3.98
C ALA A 25 9.49 6.58 -3.53
N GLU A 26 8.69 7.19 -4.42
CA GLU A 26 7.90 8.38 -4.08
C GLU A 26 6.84 8.09 -3.02
N VAL A 27 6.13 6.96 -3.13
CA VAL A 27 5.15 6.55 -2.11
C VAL A 27 5.82 6.32 -0.76
N VAL A 28 6.96 5.61 -0.74
CA VAL A 28 7.71 5.37 0.50
C VAL A 28 8.25 6.67 1.11
N ALA A 29 8.73 7.61 0.30
CA ALA A 29 9.16 8.92 0.81
C ALA A 29 8.00 9.65 1.50
N GLN A 30 6.81 9.67 0.90
CA GLN A 30 5.62 10.29 1.52
C GLN A 30 5.17 9.55 2.79
N LEU A 31 5.22 8.23 2.80
CA LEU A 31 4.94 7.41 3.99
C LEU A 31 5.88 7.77 5.14
N GLN A 32 7.18 7.91 4.85
CA GLN A 32 8.20 8.25 5.85
C GLN A 32 8.01 9.67 6.40
N LEU A 33 7.67 10.64 5.55
CA LEU A 33 7.31 12.00 5.98
C LEU A 33 6.09 12.02 6.92
N LYS A 34 5.20 11.02 6.79
CA LYS A 34 4.02 10.83 7.65
C LYS A 34 4.26 9.87 8.84
N GLY A 35 5.52 9.49 9.10
CA GLY A 35 5.91 8.71 10.28
C GLY A 35 5.95 7.19 10.09
N SER A 36 5.79 6.68 8.87
CA SER A 36 6.00 5.26 8.58
C SER A 36 7.48 4.90 8.54
N THR A 37 7.83 3.70 8.99
CA THR A 37 9.19 3.12 8.83
C THR A 37 9.29 2.18 7.62
N MET A 38 8.28 2.19 6.73
CA MET A 38 8.25 1.34 5.54
C MET A 38 9.42 1.66 4.60
N SER A 39 10.05 0.61 4.07
CA SER A 39 11.07 0.72 3.02
C SER A 39 10.49 0.43 1.65
N ARG A 40 11.17 0.87 0.58
CA ARG A 40 10.78 0.57 -0.81
C ARG A 40 10.64 -0.93 -1.07
N SER A 41 11.58 -1.75 -0.57
CA SER A 41 11.51 -3.21 -0.70
C SER A 41 10.32 -3.80 0.07
N THR A 42 9.96 -3.22 1.22
CA THR A 42 8.76 -3.61 1.96
C THR A 42 7.50 -3.36 1.14
N LEU A 43 7.36 -2.17 0.54
CA LEU A 43 6.24 -1.85 -0.34
C LEU A 43 6.20 -2.79 -1.56
N ALA A 44 7.35 -3.08 -2.19
CA ALA A 44 7.42 -4.02 -3.31
C ALA A 44 6.97 -5.45 -2.94
N ASN A 45 7.34 -5.92 -1.74
CA ASN A 45 6.90 -7.22 -1.24
C ASN A 45 5.41 -7.24 -0.90
N ILE A 46 4.85 -6.14 -0.40
CA ILE A 46 3.40 -5.98 -0.22
C ILE A 46 2.68 -6.04 -1.57
N GLU A 47 3.13 -5.24 -2.55
CA GLU A 47 2.54 -5.18 -3.89
C GLU A 47 2.61 -6.52 -4.64
N SER A 48 3.61 -7.35 -4.33
CA SER A 48 3.78 -8.70 -4.89
C SER A 48 3.08 -9.79 -4.06
N CYS A 49 2.23 -9.43 -3.09
CA CYS A 49 1.54 -10.33 -2.17
C CYS A 49 2.46 -11.25 -1.35
N ARG A 50 3.73 -10.88 -1.17
CA ARG A 50 4.73 -11.62 -0.38
C ARG A 50 4.76 -11.20 1.09
N ARG A 51 4.07 -10.11 1.45
CA ARG A 51 4.06 -9.55 2.81
C ARG A 51 2.74 -8.84 3.11
N ASN A 52 2.30 -8.94 4.36
CA ASN A 52 1.20 -8.14 4.88
C ASN A 52 1.61 -6.66 5.09
N ILE A 53 0.62 -5.78 5.04
CA ILE A 53 0.73 -4.36 5.36
C ILE A 53 0.24 -4.09 6.79
N LYS A 54 0.85 -3.12 7.49
CA LYS A 54 0.34 -2.65 8.79
C LYS A 54 -0.89 -1.77 8.56
N ALA A 55 -1.89 -1.86 9.44
CA ALA A 55 -3.09 -1.00 9.35
C ALA A 55 -2.75 0.51 9.39
N SER A 56 -1.73 0.90 10.16
CA SER A 56 -1.22 2.28 10.18
C SER A 56 -0.73 2.73 8.81
N ASP A 57 0.02 1.88 8.10
CA ASP A 57 0.54 2.20 6.77
C ASP A 57 -0.58 2.19 5.73
N LEU A 58 -1.56 1.30 5.84
CA LEU A 58 -2.74 1.28 4.97
C LEU A 58 -3.55 2.58 5.08
N LYS A 59 -3.70 3.12 6.30
CA LYS A 59 -4.32 4.44 6.53
C LYS A 59 -3.54 5.55 5.84
N LEU A 60 -2.21 5.54 5.92
CA LEU A 60 -1.39 6.56 5.25
C LEU A 60 -1.48 6.44 3.72
N LEU A 61 -1.51 5.22 3.17
CA LEU A 61 -1.71 5.00 1.73
C LEU A 61 -3.05 5.56 1.25
N LYS A 62 -4.12 5.40 2.04
CA LYS A 62 -5.43 6.02 1.76
C LYS A 62 -5.29 7.53 1.56
N GLU A 63 -4.54 8.19 2.44
CA GLU A 63 -4.31 9.64 2.38
C GLU A 63 -3.42 10.03 1.20
N ILE A 64 -2.32 9.31 0.98
CA ILE A 64 -1.34 9.58 -0.09
C ILE A 64 -1.99 9.43 -1.47
N PHE A 65 -2.74 8.35 -1.67
CA PHE A 65 -3.42 8.11 -2.94
C PHE A 65 -4.71 8.91 -3.09
N ASN A 66 -5.24 9.47 -2.00
CA ASN A 66 -6.53 10.15 -1.98
C ASN A 66 -7.64 9.29 -2.61
N VAL A 67 -7.87 8.11 -2.04
CA VAL A 67 -8.87 7.13 -2.47
C VAL A 67 -9.75 6.71 -1.29
N ASP A 68 -10.87 6.03 -1.56
CA ASP A 68 -11.62 5.32 -0.53
C ASP A 68 -10.89 4.02 -0.12
N TYR A 69 -11.08 3.55 1.11
CA TYR A 69 -10.64 2.23 1.51
C TYR A 69 -11.20 1.13 0.61
N ALA A 70 -12.44 1.28 0.11
CA ALA A 70 -13.05 0.31 -0.80
C ALA A 70 -12.16 -0.03 -2.02
N GLU A 71 -11.36 0.93 -2.50
CA GLU A 71 -10.43 0.71 -3.62
C GLU A 71 -9.35 -0.34 -3.31
N PHE A 72 -8.92 -0.47 -2.05
CA PHE A 72 -7.95 -1.48 -1.64
C PHE A 72 -8.53 -2.90 -1.61
N PHE A 73 -9.85 -3.03 -1.53
CA PHE A 73 -10.55 -4.30 -1.36
C PHE A 73 -11.33 -4.74 -2.60
N LYS A 74 -11.06 -4.15 -3.77
CA LYS A 74 -11.63 -4.61 -5.05
C LYS A 74 -11.10 -6.00 -5.44
N ASP A 75 -11.88 -6.76 -6.19
CA ASP A 75 -11.49 -8.07 -6.72
C ASP A 75 -10.43 -7.97 -7.83
#